data_AF-A0A8H3BWB7-F1
#
_entry.id   AF-A0A8H3BWB7-F1
#
_cell.length_a   1.000
_cell.length_b   1.000
_cell.length_c   1.000
_cell.angle_alpha   90.00
_cell.angle_beta   90.00
_cell.angle_gamma   90.00
#
_symmetry.space_group_name_H-M   'P 1'
#
loop_
_entity.id
_entity.type
_entity.pdbx_description
1 polymer ?
#
loop_
_entity_poly.entity_id
_entity_poly.type
_entity_poly.pdbx_seq_one_letter_code
_entity_poly.pdbx_strand_id
1 'polypeptide(L)'
;MPPKRPHPPSSSKSGGTSKKAKITTKSKKVKLRQSNPPNWQTLHPEWSEDMPRGKNARLCIEKWCLLPPYDHEITERQWKAYYKERSALDEANTCGYDIIKNVAAAIYGSVLDEQDKTAIARTIRGSLYFLGVEGTDDGDGARSAFAKTRLYSPFGIGTSVDLAYNYHFRFREWEQFGSLLAKSNGVQDLDPEWPRKSRATDKGRVEIFTWTGDKTISATTAARINSFEPTLFGSEGWLSSLKLHNLLFAAGTGLLYNEDSYPTNPEVASREKFKFFEGETTGGDLSKAEEVLCRELEEEEPEEDLGDVYLSEGGKAGCVPRRLLLLARQE
;
A
#
# COMPACT_ATOMS: atom_id res chain seq x y z
N MET A 1 65.02 -19.41 -18.73
CA MET A 1 65.25 -19.03 -17.31
C MET A 1 65.27 -17.51 -17.19
N PRO A 2 64.33 -16.92 -16.45
CA PRO A 2 64.47 -15.57 -15.89
C PRO A 2 64.38 -15.57 -14.34
N PRO A 3 64.77 -14.46 -13.67
CA PRO A 3 65.47 -14.49 -12.39
C PRO A 3 64.62 -14.21 -11.13
N LYS A 4 65.32 -14.38 -10.00
CA LYS A 4 64.93 -14.43 -8.59
C LYS A 4 64.23 -13.18 -8.04
N ARG A 5 63.24 -13.41 -7.18
CA ARG A 5 62.67 -12.44 -6.21
C ARG A 5 63.69 -12.05 -5.14
N PRO A 6 63.58 -10.82 -4.60
CA PRO A 6 64.01 -10.56 -3.24
C PRO A 6 62.86 -10.02 -2.36
N HIS A 7 62.69 -10.67 -1.21
CA HIS A 7 62.31 -10.06 0.08
C HIS A 7 63.33 -10.58 1.11
N PRO A 8 63.50 -9.99 2.31
CA PRO A 8 63.02 -8.72 2.87
C PRO A 8 64.21 -7.86 3.41
N PRO A 9 63.99 -6.80 4.22
CA PRO A 9 64.33 -7.01 5.64
C PRO A 9 63.39 -6.32 6.65
N SER A 10 63.40 -6.92 7.84
CA SER A 10 62.73 -6.50 9.07
C SER A 10 63.49 -5.41 9.84
N SER A 11 62.72 -4.43 10.33
CA SER A 11 62.82 -3.74 11.62
C SER A 11 64.14 -3.09 12.08
N SER A 12 64.11 -1.77 12.24
CA SER A 12 64.67 -1.10 13.42
C SER A 12 63.77 0.07 13.85
N LYS A 13 63.60 0.21 15.17
CA LYS A 13 62.74 1.18 15.85
C LYS A 13 63.45 2.53 16.02
N SER A 14 62.75 3.62 15.70
CA SER A 14 62.82 4.91 16.40
C SER A 14 61.46 5.57 16.19
N GLY A 15 60.66 5.87 17.21
CA GLY A 15 60.94 6.91 18.20
C GLY A 15 60.41 8.25 17.68
N GLY A 16 59.08 8.39 17.54
CA GLY A 16 58.44 9.62 17.07
C GLY A 16 56.98 9.69 17.52
N THR A 17 56.66 10.72 18.30
CA THR A 17 55.38 10.96 18.97
C THR A 17 54.21 11.07 17.98
N SER A 18 53.30 10.12 18.04
CA SER A 18 52.05 10.11 17.29
C SER A 18 51.08 11.18 17.81
N LYS A 19 51.05 12.35 17.16
CA LYS A 19 49.88 13.24 17.18
C LYS A 19 48.77 12.54 16.40
N LYS A 20 47.88 11.81 17.10
CA LYS A 20 46.59 11.40 16.56
C LYS A 20 45.81 12.65 16.17
N ALA A 21 45.83 13.01 14.89
CA ALA A 21 44.85 13.92 14.32
C ALA A 21 43.49 13.23 14.46
N LYS A 22 42.72 13.67 15.45
CA LYS A 22 41.31 13.32 15.62
C LYS A 22 40.59 13.91 14.42
N ILE A 23 40.43 13.13 13.35
CA ILE A 23 39.48 13.42 12.28
C ILE A 23 38.10 13.25 12.93
N THR A 24 37.62 14.31 13.58
CA THR A 24 36.20 14.48 13.84
C THR A 24 35.54 14.79 12.51
N THR A 25 35.27 13.75 11.73
CA THR A 25 34.18 13.79 10.77
C THR A 25 32.92 14.04 11.58
N LYS A 26 32.56 15.33 11.68
CA LYS A 26 31.20 15.72 12.07
C LYS A 26 30.31 15.14 10.98
N SER A 27 29.84 13.90 11.20
CA SER A 27 28.69 13.36 10.50
C SER A 27 27.56 14.33 10.75
N LYS A 28 27.33 15.19 9.75
CA LYS A 28 26.23 16.15 9.75
C LYS A 28 24.98 15.27 9.83
N LYS A 29 24.39 15.14 11.03
CA LYS A 29 23.12 14.42 11.22
C LYS A 29 22.17 15.01 10.19
N VAL A 30 21.83 14.23 9.17
CA VAL A 30 20.84 14.62 8.17
C VAL A 30 19.54 14.71 8.93
N LYS A 31 19.08 15.94 9.20
CA LYS A 31 17.81 16.17 9.87
C LYS A 31 16.72 15.61 8.95
N LEU A 32 15.99 14.61 9.42
CA LEU A 32 14.84 14.08 8.69
C LEU A 32 13.75 15.16 8.63
N ARG A 33 12.90 15.09 7.61
CA ARG A 33 11.72 15.97 7.55
C ARG A 33 10.72 15.56 8.62
N GLN A 34 9.97 16.52 9.13
CA GLN A 34 8.88 16.27 10.07
C GLN A 34 7.61 15.98 9.27
N SER A 35 6.74 15.15 9.86
CA SER A 35 5.38 14.96 9.36
C SER A 35 4.57 16.24 9.60
N ASN A 36 3.75 16.59 8.63
CA ASN A 36 2.75 17.63 8.75
C ASN A 36 1.41 16.95 9.00
N PRO A 37 0.80 17.11 10.19
CA PRO A 37 -0.54 16.61 10.42
C PRO A 37 -1.49 17.13 9.33
N PRO A 38 -2.49 16.33 8.91
CA PRO A 38 -3.48 16.80 7.95
C PRO A 38 -4.14 18.10 8.44
N ASN A 39 -4.17 19.13 7.59
CA ASN A 39 -4.91 20.36 7.83
C ASN A 39 -5.99 20.49 6.75
N TRP A 40 -6.97 19.60 6.84
CA TRP A 40 -8.00 19.44 5.83
C TRP A 40 -8.83 20.71 5.65
N GLN A 41 -9.27 21.37 6.73
CA GLN A 41 -10.13 22.54 6.64
C GLN A 41 -9.45 23.75 5.95
N THR A 42 -8.11 23.84 5.98
CA THR A 42 -7.40 24.91 5.27
C THR A 42 -7.26 24.63 3.77
N LEU A 43 -7.09 23.36 3.40
CA LEU A 43 -6.93 22.94 2.00
C LEU A 43 -8.28 22.76 1.29
N HIS A 44 -9.29 22.34 2.06
CA HIS A 44 -10.62 21.95 1.63
C HIS A 44 -11.68 22.51 2.61
N PRO A 45 -12.02 23.81 2.50
CA PRO A 45 -13.04 24.45 3.36
C PRO A 45 -14.42 23.79 3.26
N GLU A 46 -14.68 23.09 2.17
CA GLU A 46 -15.90 22.33 1.89
C GLU A 46 -15.96 20.99 2.64
N TRP A 47 -14.85 20.55 3.24
CA TRP A 47 -14.80 19.31 4.00
C TRP A 47 -15.14 19.52 5.47
N SER A 48 -15.83 18.55 6.06
CA SER A 48 -16.29 18.62 7.45
C SER A 48 -16.06 17.31 8.21
N GLU A 49 -16.00 17.44 9.53
CA GLU A 49 -16.17 16.33 10.47
C GLU A 49 -17.63 15.85 10.54
N ASP A 50 -18.58 16.73 10.17
CA ASP A 50 -20.00 16.42 10.19
C ASP A 50 -20.38 15.48 9.05
N MET A 51 -21.07 14.39 9.39
CA MET A 51 -21.55 13.45 8.39
C MET A 51 -22.52 14.12 7.41
N PRO A 52 -22.35 13.93 6.08
CA PRO A 52 -23.30 14.43 5.09
C PRO A 52 -24.74 13.96 5.37
N ARG A 53 -25.72 14.81 5.06
CA ARG A 53 -27.15 14.53 5.33
C ARG A 53 -27.80 13.59 4.31
N GLY A 54 -27.13 13.37 3.20
CA GLY A 54 -27.64 12.57 2.09
C GLY A 54 -27.76 11.08 2.46
N LYS A 55 -28.80 10.42 1.94
CA LYS A 55 -29.11 9.02 2.29
C LYS A 55 -28.00 8.08 1.81
N ASN A 56 -27.53 8.25 0.57
CA ASN A 56 -26.49 7.40 0.01
C ASN A 56 -25.15 7.67 0.66
N ALA A 57 -24.84 8.94 0.98
CA ALA A 57 -23.62 9.29 1.70
C ALA A 57 -23.53 8.56 3.05
N ARG A 58 -24.58 8.67 3.88
CA ARG A 58 -24.66 7.97 5.19
C ARG A 58 -24.53 6.47 5.03
N LEU A 59 -25.27 5.90 4.08
CA LEU A 59 -25.22 4.46 3.80
C LEU A 59 -23.79 3.99 3.44
N CYS A 60 -23.03 4.78 2.68
CA CYS A 60 -21.64 4.46 2.36
C CYS A 60 -20.73 4.58 3.58
N ILE A 61 -20.88 5.68 4.33
CA ILE A 61 -20.05 5.97 5.50
C ILE A 61 -20.23 4.88 6.56
N GLU A 62 -21.48 4.49 6.84
CA GLU A 62 -21.80 3.42 7.80
C GLU A 62 -21.33 2.06 7.30
N LYS A 63 -21.59 1.70 6.03
CA LYS A 63 -21.26 0.38 5.49
C LYS A 63 -19.74 0.09 5.47
N TRP A 64 -18.93 1.11 5.19
CA TRP A 64 -17.48 0.96 5.06
C TRP A 64 -16.68 1.67 6.14
N CYS A 65 -17.35 2.16 7.19
CA CYS A 65 -16.77 2.93 8.29
C CYS A 65 -15.81 4.02 7.80
N LEU A 66 -16.27 4.81 6.82
CA LEU A 66 -15.48 5.91 6.27
C LEU A 66 -15.26 6.95 7.37
N LEU A 67 -14.03 7.42 7.48
CA LEU A 67 -13.63 8.39 8.49
C LEU A 67 -13.83 9.83 7.99
N PRO A 68 -14.01 10.81 8.90
CA PRO A 68 -13.86 12.20 8.53
C PRO A 68 -12.40 12.51 8.15
N PRO A 69 -12.16 13.48 7.27
CA PRO A 69 -13.14 14.44 6.76
C PRO A 69 -14.06 13.85 5.68
N TYR A 70 -15.26 14.41 5.60
CA TYR A 70 -16.24 14.13 4.56
C TYR A 70 -16.30 15.28 3.56
N ASP A 71 -16.24 14.95 2.27
CA ASP A 71 -16.41 15.93 1.20
C ASP A 71 -17.90 16.18 0.94
N HIS A 72 -18.37 17.38 1.27
CA HIS A 72 -19.76 17.79 1.08
C HIS A 72 -20.11 18.19 -0.36
N GLU A 73 -19.12 18.35 -1.25
CA GLU A 73 -19.38 18.58 -2.67
C GLU A 73 -19.77 17.30 -3.41
N ILE A 74 -19.48 16.13 -2.83
CA ILE A 74 -19.93 14.85 -3.40
C ILE A 74 -21.45 14.76 -3.33
N THR A 75 -22.06 14.77 -4.51
CA THR A 75 -23.51 14.71 -4.67
C THR A 75 -24.07 13.35 -4.28
N GLU A 76 -25.34 13.30 -3.90
CA GLU A 76 -26.04 12.02 -3.65
C GLU A 76 -26.03 11.07 -4.85
N ARG A 77 -25.98 11.60 -6.08
CA ARG A 77 -25.82 10.78 -7.29
C ARG A 77 -24.44 10.12 -7.34
N GLN A 78 -23.39 10.85 -6.97
CA GLN A 78 -22.03 10.31 -6.90
C GLN A 78 -21.88 9.30 -5.77
N TRP A 79 -22.42 9.58 -4.57
CA TRP A 79 -22.47 8.60 -3.48
C TRP A 79 -23.23 7.33 -3.87
N LYS A 80 -24.33 7.45 -4.62
CA LYS A 80 -25.04 6.29 -5.16
C LYS A 80 -24.18 5.48 -6.15
N ALA A 81 -23.38 6.14 -6.98
CA ALA A 81 -22.44 5.46 -7.90
C ALA A 81 -21.33 4.77 -7.12
N TYR A 82 -20.76 5.45 -6.12
CA TYR A 82 -19.74 4.91 -5.21
C TYR A 82 -20.26 3.65 -4.51
N TYR A 83 -21.49 3.74 -3.96
CA TYR A 83 -22.13 2.62 -3.30
C TYR A 83 -22.27 1.40 -4.20
N LYS A 84 -22.77 1.61 -5.42
CA LYS A 84 -22.99 0.54 -6.40
C LYS A 84 -21.67 -0.12 -6.81
N GLU A 85 -20.67 0.67 -7.16
CA GLU A 85 -19.36 0.17 -7.58
C GLU A 85 -18.72 -0.66 -6.46
N ARG A 86 -18.59 -0.08 -5.27
CA ARG A 86 -17.92 -0.74 -4.14
C ARG A 86 -18.70 -1.95 -3.62
N SER A 87 -20.04 -1.92 -3.65
CA SER A 87 -20.85 -3.09 -3.31
C SER A 87 -20.69 -4.23 -4.32
N ALA A 88 -20.66 -3.92 -5.63
CA ALA A 88 -20.39 -4.94 -6.65
C ALA A 88 -18.97 -5.53 -6.50
N LEU A 89 -18.01 -4.72 -6.05
CA LEU A 89 -16.68 -5.21 -5.72
C LEU A 89 -16.66 -6.04 -4.43
N ASP A 90 -17.45 -5.72 -3.40
CA ASP A 90 -17.59 -6.55 -2.19
C ASP A 90 -18.15 -7.93 -2.51
N GLU A 91 -19.21 -8.02 -3.32
CA GLU A 91 -19.80 -9.29 -3.77
C GLU A 91 -18.79 -10.15 -4.56
N ALA A 92 -17.89 -9.51 -5.30
CA ALA A 92 -16.87 -10.15 -6.11
C ALA A 92 -15.60 -10.54 -5.36
N ASN A 93 -15.27 -9.86 -4.26
CA ASN A 93 -13.96 -9.94 -3.60
C ASN A 93 -14.06 -10.55 -2.20
N THR A 94 -13.94 -11.88 -2.13
CA THR A 94 -13.68 -12.64 -0.90
C THR A 94 -12.16 -12.83 -0.71
N CYS A 95 -11.41 -11.74 -0.56
CA CYS A 95 -9.94 -11.79 -0.67
C CYS A 95 -9.23 -12.42 0.54
N GLY A 96 -8.11 -13.09 0.25
CA GLY A 96 -7.23 -13.74 1.22
C GLY A 96 -6.47 -12.80 2.15
N TYR A 97 -6.14 -13.33 3.33
CA TYR A 97 -5.68 -12.62 4.52
C TYR A 97 -4.35 -11.85 4.39
N ASP A 98 -3.37 -12.38 3.66
CA ASP A 98 -1.98 -11.88 3.75
C ASP A 98 -1.75 -10.54 3.04
N ILE A 99 -2.54 -10.26 2.00
CA ILE A 99 -2.41 -9.05 1.17
C ILE A 99 -2.83 -7.80 1.94
N ILE A 100 -3.88 -8.00 2.75
CA ILE A 100 -4.59 -6.99 3.51
C ILE A 100 -3.73 -6.47 4.69
N LYS A 101 -2.83 -7.31 5.23
CA LYS A 101 -1.90 -6.95 6.32
C LYS A 101 -0.94 -5.83 5.93
N ASN A 102 -0.37 -5.91 4.73
CA ASN A 102 0.75 -5.05 4.33
C ASN A 102 0.33 -3.60 4.07
N VAL A 103 -0.93 -3.36 3.71
CA VAL A 103 -1.48 -2.00 3.48
C VAL A 103 -1.57 -1.21 4.79
N ALA A 104 -2.06 -1.85 5.86
CA ALA A 104 -2.26 -1.20 7.16
C ALA A 104 -0.94 -0.88 7.90
N ALA A 105 0.12 -1.67 7.68
CA ALA A 105 1.43 -1.47 8.31
C ALA A 105 2.03 -0.08 8.04
N ALA A 106 1.78 0.49 6.86
CA ALA A 106 2.18 1.85 6.54
C ALA A 106 1.56 2.86 7.53
N ILE A 107 0.30 2.68 7.91
CA ILE A 107 -0.41 3.60 8.80
C ILE A 107 0.02 3.43 10.26
N TYR A 108 0.16 2.19 10.76
CA TYR A 108 0.52 1.94 12.16
C TYR A 108 1.85 2.56 12.60
N GLY A 109 2.82 2.69 11.70
CA GLY A 109 4.10 3.35 11.98
C GLY A 109 4.14 4.84 11.64
N SER A 110 3.00 5.49 11.45
CA SER A 110 2.91 6.95 11.35
C SER A 110 3.06 7.60 12.74
N VAL A 111 3.22 8.93 12.75
CA VAL A 111 3.37 9.73 13.97
C VAL A 111 2.03 10.14 14.61
N LEU A 112 0.90 9.69 14.08
CA LEU A 112 -0.39 9.92 14.70
C LEU A 112 -0.48 9.23 16.07
N ASP A 113 -1.42 9.68 16.89
CA ASP A 113 -1.82 8.95 18.09
C ASP A 113 -2.35 7.57 17.73
N GLU A 114 -2.42 6.70 18.75
CA GLU A 114 -2.75 5.30 18.54
C GLU A 114 -4.20 5.08 18.11
N GLN A 115 -5.11 5.93 18.54
CA GLN A 115 -6.52 5.80 18.18
C GLN A 115 -6.72 6.13 16.70
N ASP A 116 -6.21 7.28 16.24
CA ASP A 116 -6.37 7.74 14.86
C ASP A 116 -5.68 6.79 13.87
N LYS A 117 -4.43 6.38 14.13
CA LYS A 117 -3.76 5.43 13.21
C LYS A 117 -4.41 4.06 13.20
N THR A 118 -5.00 3.61 14.32
CA THR A 118 -5.71 2.32 14.36
C THR A 118 -7.01 2.42 13.56
N ALA A 119 -7.77 3.50 13.72
CA ALA A 119 -8.98 3.73 12.94
C ALA A 119 -8.67 3.75 11.44
N ILE A 120 -7.72 4.59 11.02
CA ILE A 120 -7.34 4.71 9.60
C ILE A 120 -6.81 3.38 9.06
N ALA A 121 -5.98 2.67 9.84
CA ALA A 121 -5.40 1.39 9.43
C ALA A 121 -6.48 0.30 9.25
N ARG A 122 -7.51 0.26 10.10
CA ARG A 122 -8.63 -0.67 9.94
C ARG A 122 -9.49 -0.30 8.74
N THR A 123 -9.80 0.98 8.53
CA THR A 123 -10.61 1.42 7.39
C THR A 123 -9.90 1.21 6.05
N ILE A 124 -8.61 1.52 5.95
CA ILE A 124 -7.84 1.31 4.71
C ILE A 124 -7.68 -0.17 4.36
N ARG A 125 -7.58 -1.03 5.39
CA ARG A 125 -7.56 -2.49 5.28
C ARG A 125 -8.85 -3.01 4.62
N GLY A 126 -10.00 -2.43 4.98
CA GLY A 126 -11.31 -2.66 4.37
C GLY A 126 -11.50 -2.09 2.96
N SER A 127 -10.53 -1.35 2.44
CA SER A 127 -10.70 -0.52 1.25
C SER A 127 -9.92 -1.01 0.02
N LEU A 128 -9.24 -2.15 0.12
CA LEU A 128 -8.53 -2.79 -1.01
C LEU A 128 -9.41 -3.84 -1.70
N TYR A 129 -9.48 -3.75 -3.03
CA TYR A 129 -10.24 -4.63 -3.91
C TYR A 129 -9.40 -5.15 -5.07
N PHE A 130 -9.59 -6.41 -5.47
CA PHE A 130 -9.10 -6.89 -6.75
C PHE A 130 -10.08 -6.56 -7.86
N LEU A 131 -9.52 -6.10 -8.96
CA LEU A 131 -10.22 -5.82 -10.21
C LEU A 131 -10.01 -6.97 -11.20
N GLY A 132 -8.86 -7.65 -11.12
CA GLY A 132 -8.56 -8.86 -11.87
C GLY A 132 -7.19 -9.40 -11.52
N VAL A 133 -7.05 -10.73 -11.56
CA VAL A 133 -5.78 -11.44 -11.44
C VAL A 133 -5.74 -12.47 -12.56
N GLU A 134 -4.67 -12.46 -13.33
CA GLU A 134 -4.39 -13.46 -14.36
C GLU A 134 -2.89 -13.79 -14.34
N GLY A 135 -2.54 -14.98 -14.79
CA GLY A 135 -1.16 -15.43 -14.72
C GLY A 135 -0.97 -16.86 -15.18
N THR A 136 0.29 -17.26 -15.22
CA THR A 136 0.69 -18.63 -15.53
C THR A 136 1.78 -19.03 -14.54
N ASP A 137 1.75 -20.29 -14.13
CA ASP A 137 2.72 -20.91 -13.24
C ASP A 137 3.36 -22.08 -14.00
N ASP A 138 4.69 -22.14 -14.03
CA ASP A 138 5.44 -23.19 -14.71
C ASP A 138 5.85 -24.34 -13.75
N GLY A 139 5.34 -24.35 -12.51
CA GLY A 139 5.54 -25.38 -11.48
C GLY A 139 6.56 -25.01 -10.41
N ASP A 140 7.47 -24.08 -10.72
CA ASP A 140 8.51 -23.56 -9.81
C ASP A 140 8.20 -22.10 -9.38
N GLY A 141 6.98 -21.62 -9.59
CA GLY A 141 6.55 -20.25 -9.29
C GLY A 141 5.90 -19.55 -10.49
N ALA A 142 5.34 -18.36 -10.26
CA ALA A 142 4.67 -17.62 -11.33
C ALA A 142 5.65 -17.34 -12.48
N ARG A 143 5.27 -17.76 -13.69
CA ARG A 143 5.91 -17.32 -14.93
C ARG A 143 5.43 -15.94 -15.31
N SER A 144 4.15 -15.67 -15.11
CA SER A 144 3.56 -14.35 -15.30
C SER A 144 2.51 -14.10 -14.24
N ALA A 145 2.50 -12.88 -13.71
CA ALA A 145 1.44 -12.41 -12.84
C ALA A 145 1.00 -11.03 -13.32
N PHE A 146 -0.30 -10.88 -13.52
CA PHE A 146 -0.92 -9.61 -13.84
C PHE A 146 -2.07 -9.40 -12.86
N ALA A 147 -1.93 -8.38 -12.03
CA ALA A 147 -2.89 -8.08 -10.99
C ALA A 147 -3.30 -6.62 -11.07
N LYS A 148 -4.60 -6.38 -11.07
CA LYS A 148 -5.20 -5.06 -10.97
C LYS A 148 -5.92 -4.95 -9.64
N THR A 149 -5.65 -3.89 -8.89
CA THR A 149 -6.32 -3.60 -7.62
C THR A 149 -6.80 -2.15 -7.58
N ARG A 150 -7.74 -1.88 -6.68
CA ARG A 150 -8.22 -0.54 -6.34
C ARG A 150 -8.17 -0.38 -4.83
N LEU A 151 -7.50 0.68 -4.38
CA LEU A 151 -7.49 1.10 -2.97
C LEU A 151 -8.31 2.37 -2.84
N TYR A 152 -9.45 2.30 -2.16
CA TYR A 152 -10.23 3.51 -1.83
C TYR A 152 -9.60 4.26 -0.66
N SER A 153 -9.80 5.58 -0.65
CA SER A 153 -9.49 6.38 0.54
C SER A 153 -10.26 5.84 1.76
N PRO A 154 -9.63 5.79 2.95
CA PRO A 154 -10.35 5.51 4.18
C PRO A 154 -11.27 6.65 4.62
N PHE A 155 -11.18 7.82 3.98
CA PHE A 155 -11.98 8.99 4.30
C PHE A 155 -13.18 9.14 3.35
N GLY A 156 -14.18 9.89 3.78
CA GLY A 156 -15.38 10.18 2.99
C GLY A 156 -15.19 11.19 1.86
N ILE A 157 -14.07 11.11 1.14
CA ILE A 157 -13.69 12.01 0.04
C ILE A 157 -13.87 11.39 -1.35
N GLY A 158 -14.37 10.14 -1.42
CA GLY A 158 -14.83 9.51 -2.66
C GLY A 158 -13.75 9.15 -3.70
N THR A 159 -12.47 9.22 -3.33
CA THR A 159 -11.31 8.97 -4.19
C THR A 159 -10.79 7.55 -4.06
N SER A 160 -9.99 7.12 -5.05
CA SER A 160 -9.27 5.85 -5.00
C SER A 160 -7.96 5.89 -5.81
N VAL A 161 -7.13 4.87 -5.64
CA VAL A 161 -5.95 4.63 -6.47
C VAL A 161 -6.10 3.26 -7.12
N ASP A 162 -6.05 3.23 -8.45
CA ASP A 162 -5.93 1.99 -9.20
C ASP A 162 -4.47 1.61 -9.33
N LEU A 163 -4.16 0.34 -9.14
CA LEU A 163 -2.84 -0.23 -9.33
C LEU A 163 -2.88 -1.36 -10.36
N ALA A 164 -1.80 -1.50 -11.12
CA ALA A 164 -1.57 -2.63 -12.01
C ALA A 164 -0.14 -3.14 -11.82
N TYR A 165 -0.03 -4.34 -11.28
CA TYR A 165 1.21 -5.08 -11.17
C TYR A 165 1.34 -6.05 -12.33
N ASN A 166 2.47 -5.99 -13.02
CA ASN A 166 2.81 -6.86 -14.13
C ASN A 166 4.15 -7.50 -13.83
N TYR A 167 4.21 -8.81 -13.94
CA TYR A 167 5.43 -9.58 -13.86
C TYR A 167 5.41 -10.63 -14.96
N HIS A 168 6.55 -10.79 -15.61
CA HIS A 168 6.79 -11.86 -16.55
C HIS A 168 8.26 -12.26 -16.49
N PHE A 169 8.49 -13.55 -16.43
CA PHE A 169 9.82 -14.11 -16.48
C PHE A 169 9.91 -15.27 -17.47
N ARG A 170 10.88 -15.18 -18.37
CA ARG A 170 11.33 -16.29 -19.20
C ARG A 170 12.85 -16.27 -19.32
N PHE A 171 13.46 -17.44 -19.14
CA PHE A 171 14.92 -17.58 -19.18
C PHE A 171 15.51 -17.35 -20.59
N ARG A 172 14.72 -17.49 -21.66
CA ARG A 172 15.15 -17.22 -23.04
C ARG A 172 14.93 -15.74 -23.38
N GLU A 173 16.05 -15.06 -23.65
CA GLU A 173 16.29 -13.66 -24.04
C GLU A 173 15.11 -12.66 -24.09
N TRP A 174 15.24 -11.59 -23.28
CA TRP A 174 14.49 -10.32 -23.28
C TRP A 174 13.00 -10.35 -22.88
N GLU A 175 12.40 -11.51 -22.65
CA GLU A 175 11.04 -11.65 -22.12
C GLU A 175 11.03 -11.67 -20.57
N GLN A 176 11.65 -10.66 -19.97
CA GLN A 176 11.70 -10.49 -18.52
C GLN A 176 11.34 -9.06 -18.18
N PHE A 177 10.24 -8.88 -17.45
CA PHE A 177 9.85 -7.55 -17.01
C PHE A 177 9.04 -7.60 -15.72
N GLY A 178 9.08 -6.48 -15.01
CA GLY A 178 8.31 -6.25 -13.82
C GLY A 178 7.91 -4.79 -13.78
N SER A 179 6.68 -4.49 -13.39
CA SER A 179 6.24 -3.11 -13.21
C SER A 179 5.12 -3.03 -12.21
N LEU A 180 5.11 -1.96 -11.42
CA LEU A 180 3.94 -1.55 -10.67
C LEU A 180 3.52 -0.16 -11.13
N LEU A 181 2.31 -0.06 -11.66
CA LEU A 181 1.70 1.17 -12.15
C LEU A 181 0.63 1.60 -11.16
N ALA A 182 0.48 2.91 -10.96
CA ALA A 182 -0.56 3.48 -10.12
C ALA A 182 -1.20 4.71 -10.77
N LYS A 183 -2.50 4.92 -10.54
CA LYS A 183 -3.23 6.09 -11.01
C LYS A 183 -4.31 6.52 -10.02
N SER A 184 -4.33 7.81 -9.69
CA SER A 184 -5.37 8.42 -8.88
C SER A 184 -6.69 8.54 -9.64
N ASN A 185 -7.78 8.29 -8.94
CA ASN A 185 -9.14 8.42 -9.40
C ASN A 185 -9.90 9.40 -8.48
N GLY A 186 -10.65 10.30 -9.09
CA GLY A 186 -11.64 11.12 -8.39
C GLY A 186 -13.02 10.48 -8.43
N VAL A 187 -13.95 11.10 -7.71
CA VAL A 187 -15.36 10.64 -7.65
C VAL A 187 -16.05 10.66 -9.02
N GLN A 188 -15.60 11.51 -9.94
CA GLN A 188 -16.07 11.57 -11.33
C GLN A 188 -15.64 10.36 -12.17
N ASP A 189 -14.66 9.58 -11.71
CA ASP A 189 -14.11 8.44 -12.42
C ASP A 189 -14.79 7.11 -12.04
N LEU A 190 -15.81 7.14 -11.17
CA LEU A 190 -16.61 5.98 -10.79
C LEU A 190 -17.37 5.40 -12.00
N ASP A 191 -17.30 4.08 -12.16
CA ASP A 191 -17.93 3.33 -13.25
C ASP A 191 -18.68 2.13 -12.66
N PRO A 192 -19.89 2.35 -12.10
CA PRO A 192 -20.68 1.29 -11.48
C PRO A 192 -21.19 0.24 -12.50
N GLU A 193 -21.11 0.52 -13.80
CA GLU A 193 -21.44 -0.46 -14.85
C GLU A 193 -20.27 -1.42 -15.09
N TRP A 194 -19.04 -0.94 -14.91
CA TRP A 194 -17.81 -1.73 -15.06
C TRP A 194 -16.91 -1.60 -13.83
N PRO A 195 -17.35 -2.07 -12.64
CA PRO A 195 -16.64 -1.83 -11.38
C PRO A 195 -15.22 -2.39 -11.34
N ARG A 196 -14.92 -3.39 -12.17
CA ARG A 196 -13.60 -4.02 -12.32
C ARG A 196 -12.68 -3.31 -13.33
N LYS A 197 -13.13 -2.23 -13.96
CA LYS A 197 -12.32 -1.49 -14.93
C LYS A 197 -11.25 -0.68 -14.22
N SER A 198 -10.00 -1.08 -14.38
CA SER A 198 -8.83 -0.36 -13.87
C SER A 198 -8.37 0.72 -14.83
N ARG A 199 -7.98 1.87 -14.30
CA ARG A 199 -7.36 2.99 -15.01
C ARG A 199 -5.84 3.03 -14.86
N ALA A 200 -5.23 2.10 -14.11
CA ALA A 200 -3.79 2.09 -13.83
C ALA A 200 -2.92 2.00 -15.10
N THR A 201 -3.45 1.47 -16.21
CA THR A 201 -2.75 1.37 -17.50
C THR A 201 -2.96 2.58 -18.42
N ASP A 202 -3.86 3.51 -18.06
CA ASP A 202 -4.18 4.68 -18.88
C ASP A 202 -3.03 5.70 -18.93
N LYS A 203 -3.19 6.74 -19.77
CA LYS A 203 -2.32 7.92 -19.76
C LYS A 203 -2.38 8.62 -18.39
N GLY A 204 -1.25 9.21 -17.98
CA GLY A 204 -1.13 9.93 -16.70
C GLY A 204 -0.82 9.05 -15.49
N ARG A 205 -0.63 7.74 -15.68
CA ARG A 205 -0.17 6.83 -14.63
C ARG A 205 1.25 7.14 -14.15
N VAL A 206 1.55 6.73 -12.92
CA VAL A 206 2.91 6.71 -12.36
C VAL A 206 3.43 5.29 -12.34
N GLU A 207 4.65 5.11 -12.82
CA GLU A 207 5.38 3.85 -12.73
C GLU A 207 6.13 3.81 -11.39
N ILE A 208 5.55 3.18 -10.36
CA ILE A 208 6.14 3.09 -9.02
C ILE A 208 7.53 2.45 -9.09
N PHE A 209 7.61 1.32 -9.79
CA PHE A 209 8.86 0.72 -10.23
C PHE A 209 8.70 0.06 -11.60
N THR A 210 9.81 -0.09 -12.31
CA THR A 210 9.93 -0.88 -13.54
C THR A 210 11.24 -1.65 -13.57
N TRP A 211 11.20 -2.79 -14.24
CA TRP A 211 12.33 -3.67 -14.48
C TRP A 211 12.17 -4.31 -15.86
N THR A 212 13.29 -4.50 -16.57
CA THR A 212 13.32 -5.18 -17.86
C THR A 212 14.65 -5.91 -18.00
N GLY A 213 14.63 -7.25 -17.95
CA GLY A 213 15.78 -8.12 -18.20
C GLY A 213 17.00 -7.81 -17.35
N ASP A 214 18.10 -7.48 -18.00
CA ASP A 214 19.42 -7.20 -17.39
C ASP A 214 19.50 -5.82 -16.72
N LYS A 215 18.46 -4.98 -16.85
CA LYS A 215 18.45 -3.64 -16.28
C LYS A 215 18.25 -3.69 -14.77
N THR A 216 18.81 -2.70 -14.09
CA THR A 216 18.49 -2.45 -12.69
C THR A 216 17.03 -2.05 -12.54
N ILE A 217 16.44 -2.39 -11.39
CA ILE A 217 15.11 -1.92 -11.02
C ILE A 217 15.15 -0.39 -10.95
N SER A 218 14.32 0.24 -11.77
CA SER A 218 14.08 1.68 -11.75
C SER A 218 12.89 1.96 -10.86
N ALA A 219 12.95 3.05 -10.12
CA ALA A 219 11.83 3.52 -9.30
C ALA A 219 11.52 4.98 -9.60
N THR A 220 10.32 5.42 -9.25
CA THR A 220 9.89 6.80 -9.48
C THR A 220 10.51 7.81 -8.50
N THR A 221 10.18 9.10 -8.65
CA THR A 221 10.67 10.16 -7.75
C THR A 221 9.79 10.30 -6.51
N ALA A 222 10.32 10.87 -5.43
CA ALA A 222 9.54 11.14 -4.22
C ALA A 222 8.31 12.02 -4.51
N ALA A 223 8.44 13.02 -5.41
CA ALA A 223 7.33 13.88 -5.81
C ALA A 223 6.18 13.10 -6.47
N ARG A 224 6.50 12.09 -7.29
CA ARG A 224 5.51 11.22 -7.93
C ARG A 224 4.90 10.18 -7.00
N ILE A 225 5.60 9.78 -5.94
CA ILE A 225 4.99 8.98 -4.87
C ILE A 225 4.05 9.87 -4.04
N ASN A 226 4.50 11.07 -3.67
CA ASN A 226 3.72 11.97 -2.82
C ASN A 226 2.45 12.48 -3.50
N SER A 227 2.35 12.45 -4.83
CA SER A 227 1.12 12.83 -5.53
C SER A 227 -0.08 11.91 -5.25
N PHE A 228 0.14 10.74 -4.65
CA PHE A 228 -0.95 9.84 -4.23
C PHE A 228 -1.50 10.17 -2.84
N GLU A 229 -0.77 10.96 -2.05
CA GLU A 229 -1.18 11.30 -0.68
C GLU A 229 -2.47 12.11 -0.64
N PRO A 230 -2.67 13.16 -1.46
CA PRO A 230 -3.95 13.88 -1.48
C PRO A 230 -5.10 12.98 -1.95
N THR A 231 -4.82 12.03 -2.84
CA THR A 231 -5.84 11.09 -3.32
C THR A 231 -6.27 10.15 -2.22
N LEU A 232 -5.35 9.61 -1.41
CA LEU A 232 -5.71 8.64 -0.39
C LEU A 232 -6.14 9.30 0.92
N PHE A 233 -5.56 10.44 1.27
CA PHE A 233 -5.66 11.02 2.60
C PHE A 233 -6.09 12.48 2.62
N GLY A 234 -6.29 13.09 1.44
CA GLY A 234 -6.72 14.49 1.34
C GLY A 234 -5.72 15.48 1.92
N SER A 235 -4.46 15.09 2.07
CA SER A 235 -3.41 15.91 2.68
C SER A 235 -2.08 15.72 1.96
N GLU A 236 -1.12 16.60 2.27
CA GLU A 236 0.24 16.55 1.75
C GLU A 236 1.27 16.62 2.89
N GLY A 237 2.25 15.73 2.85
CA GLY A 237 3.38 15.71 3.78
C GLY A 237 3.04 15.15 5.15
N TRP A 238 1.93 14.44 5.30
CA TRP A 238 1.60 13.68 6.50
C TRP A 238 2.42 12.40 6.59
N LEU A 239 2.45 11.60 5.53
CA LEU A 239 3.24 10.39 5.40
C LEU A 239 4.51 10.64 4.58
N SER A 240 5.61 10.01 4.98
CA SER A 240 6.80 10.06 4.15
C SER A 240 6.61 9.33 2.81
N SER A 241 7.42 9.71 1.82
CA SER A 241 7.46 8.99 0.54
C SER A 241 7.79 7.51 0.70
N LEU A 242 8.50 7.11 1.77
CA LEU A 242 8.78 5.70 2.04
C LEU A 242 7.52 4.97 2.50
N LYS A 243 6.72 5.58 3.39
CA LYS A 243 5.42 5.04 3.81
C LYS A 243 4.44 4.91 2.66
N LEU A 244 4.30 5.96 1.85
CA LEU A 244 3.46 5.95 0.67
C LEU A 244 3.92 4.91 -0.35
N HIS A 245 5.23 4.79 -0.59
CA HIS A 245 5.77 3.75 -1.44
C HIS A 245 5.38 2.35 -0.94
N ASN A 246 5.59 2.04 0.35
CA ASN A 246 5.27 0.74 0.90
C ASN A 246 3.77 0.44 0.84
N LEU A 247 2.92 1.45 1.09
CA LEU A 247 1.47 1.36 0.95
C LEU A 247 1.07 0.99 -0.48
N LEU A 248 1.59 1.73 -1.47
CA LEU A 248 1.30 1.49 -2.88
C LEU A 248 1.84 0.13 -3.34
N PHE A 249 3.03 -0.27 -2.89
CA PHE A 249 3.61 -1.57 -3.23
C PHE A 249 2.76 -2.72 -2.69
N ALA A 250 2.33 -2.63 -1.43
CA ALA A 250 1.44 -3.58 -0.80
C ALA A 250 0.07 -3.65 -1.48
N ALA A 251 -0.56 -2.50 -1.72
CA ALA A 251 -1.86 -2.40 -2.38
C ALA A 251 -1.80 -2.92 -3.83
N GLY A 252 -0.66 -2.76 -4.48
CA GLY A 252 -0.38 -3.27 -5.81
C GLY A 252 -0.11 -4.77 -5.88
N THR A 253 -0.04 -5.46 -4.73
CA THR A 253 0.23 -6.91 -4.65
C THR A 253 1.58 -7.32 -5.20
N GLY A 254 2.56 -6.41 -5.18
CA GLY A 254 3.90 -6.73 -5.65
C GLY A 254 4.53 -7.84 -4.81
N LEU A 255 5.13 -8.84 -5.47
CA LEU A 255 5.80 -9.97 -4.83
C LEU A 255 4.88 -10.96 -4.09
N LEU A 256 3.60 -10.99 -4.41
CA LEU A 256 2.63 -11.89 -3.75
C LEU A 256 2.36 -13.19 -4.53
N TYR A 257 2.99 -13.37 -5.69
CA TYR A 257 2.70 -14.49 -6.60
C TYR A 257 3.85 -15.50 -6.72
N ASN A 258 4.74 -15.55 -5.72
CA ASN A 258 5.93 -16.40 -5.71
C ASN A 258 6.87 -16.13 -6.91
N GLU A 259 7.20 -14.86 -7.10
CA GLU A 259 8.06 -14.37 -8.17
C GLU A 259 9.55 -14.58 -7.82
N ASP A 260 10.08 -15.78 -8.07
CA ASP A 260 11.42 -16.16 -7.64
C ASP A 260 12.57 -15.61 -8.50
N SER A 261 12.27 -14.89 -9.59
CA SER A 261 13.25 -14.63 -10.65
C SER A 261 13.63 -13.15 -10.86
N TYR A 262 13.38 -12.29 -9.87
CA TYR A 262 13.96 -10.95 -9.88
C TYR A 262 15.47 -10.98 -9.58
N PRO A 263 16.29 -10.15 -10.25
CA PRO A 263 17.73 -10.07 -9.96
C PRO A 263 18.01 -9.49 -8.57
N THR A 264 17.08 -8.71 -8.02
CA THR A 264 17.08 -8.16 -6.67
C THR A 264 15.64 -7.93 -6.26
N ASN A 265 15.32 -8.04 -4.97
CA ASN A 265 13.95 -7.78 -4.49
C ASN A 265 13.49 -6.36 -4.90
N PRO A 266 12.43 -6.23 -5.75
CA PRO A 266 11.98 -4.94 -6.25
C PRO A 266 11.45 -4.02 -5.16
N GLU A 267 10.82 -4.53 -4.11
CA GLU A 267 10.37 -3.71 -2.97
C GLU A 267 11.55 -3.02 -2.29
N VAL A 268 12.64 -3.76 -2.07
CA VAL A 268 13.86 -3.25 -1.45
C VAL A 268 14.55 -2.26 -2.38
N ALA A 269 14.80 -2.64 -3.63
CA ALA A 269 15.53 -1.80 -4.59
C ALA A 269 14.77 -0.51 -4.91
N SER A 270 13.44 -0.55 -5.06
CA SER A 270 12.65 0.62 -5.42
C SER A 270 12.53 1.63 -4.27
N ARG A 271 12.59 1.16 -3.02
CA ARG A 271 12.41 2.01 -1.84
C ARG A 271 13.67 2.67 -1.28
N GLU A 272 14.86 2.20 -1.67
CA GLU A 272 16.17 2.64 -1.10
C GLU A 272 16.38 4.16 -1.08
N LYS A 273 15.80 4.89 -2.04
CA LYS A 273 15.92 6.35 -2.15
C LYS A 273 14.95 7.13 -1.27
N PHE A 274 13.92 6.48 -0.74
CA PHE A 274 12.94 7.13 0.12
C PHE A 274 13.37 7.00 1.58
N LYS A 275 12.93 7.95 2.40
CA LYS A 275 13.27 8.00 3.82
C LYS A 275 12.02 8.28 4.63
N PHE A 276 11.97 7.72 5.83
CA PHE A 276 10.98 8.07 6.84
C PHE A 276 11.08 9.55 7.24
N PHE A 277 9.94 10.09 7.66
CA PHE A 277 9.92 11.30 8.46
C PHE A 277 10.41 11.02 9.89
N GLU A 278 10.76 12.08 10.60
CA GLU A 278 11.14 12.00 12.01
C GLU A 278 9.99 11.40 12.84
N GLY A 279 10.27 10.31 13.56
CA GLY A 279 9.29 9.61 14.41
C GLY A 279 8.54 8.47 13.74
N GLU A 280 8.57 8.34 12.41
CA GLU A 280 7.94 7.21 11.72
C GLU A 280 8.73 5.90 11.92
N THR A 281 8.01 4.78 11.95
CA THR A 281 8.55 3.42 12.08
C THR A 281 7.93 2.49 11.04
N THR A 282 8.27 1.20 11.06
CA THR A 282 7.61 0.20 10.21
C THR A 282 6.20 -0.17 10.68
N GLY A 283 5.81 0.19 11.91
CA GLY A 283 4.50 -0.17 12.48
C GLY A 283 4.37 -1.64 12.91
N GLY A 284 5.48 -2.36 13.03
CA GLY A 284 5.50 -3.81 13.20
C GLY A 284 4.79 -4.34 14.45
N ASP A 285 4.91 -3.65 15.59
CA ASP A 285 4.33 -4.14 16.85
C ASP A 285 2.79 -4.05 16.85
N LEU A 286 2.24 -2.90 16.43
CA LEU A 286 0.80 -2.72 16.25
C LEU A 286 0.24 -3.63 15.17
N SER A 287 0.97 -3.82 14.06
CA SER A 287 0.56 -4.74 13.00
C SER A 287 0.40 -6.18 13.51
N LYS A 288 1.29 -6.63 14.40
CA LYS A 288 1.21 -7.97 15.02
C LYS A 288 0.05 -8.08 16.00
N ALA A 289 -0.16 -7.06 16.84
CA ALA A 289 -1.27 -7.03 17.78
C ALA A 289 -2.63 -7.12 17.06
N GLU A 290 -2.79 -6.36 15.98
CA GLU A 290 -4.01 -6.38 15.16
C GLU A 290 -4.18 -7.69 14.37
N GLU A 291 -3.09 -8.39 14.06
CA GLU A 291 -3.14 -9.73 13.47
C GLU A 291 -3.64 -10.79 14.47
N VAL A 292 -3.19 -10.71 15.72
CA VAL A 292 -3.71 -11.56 16.81
C VAL A 292 -5.21 -11.31 16.97
N LEU A 293 -5.63 -10.05 17.06
CA LEU A 293 -7.05 -9.69 17.19
C LEU A 293 -7.90 -10.19 16.02
N CYS A 294 -7.42 -10.09 14.77
CA CYS A 294 -8.15 -10.65 13.62
C CYS A 294 -8.38 -12.15 13.77
N ARG A 295 -7.37 -12.88 14.23
CA ARG A 295 -7.44 -14.33 14.39
C ARG A 295 -8.41 -14.71 15.50
N GLU A 296 -8.39 -13.99 16.61
CA GLU A 296 -9.36 -14.16 17.70
C GLU A 296 -10.81 -13.95 17.22
N LEU A 297 -11.06 -12.88 16.45
CA LEU A 297 -12.39 -12.61 15.90
C LEU A 297 -12.88 -13.70 14.93
N GLU A 298 -11.97 -14.32 14.19
CA GLU A 298 -12.29 -15.45 13.30
C GLU A 298 -12.62 -16.72 14.08
N GLU A 299 -12.02 -16.92 15.25
CA GLU A 299 -12.30 -18.05 16.15
C GLU A 299 -13.62 -17.83 16.93
N GLU A 300 -14.00 -16.58 17.16
CA GLU A 300 -15.24 -16.21 17.88
C GLU A 300 -16.52 -16.22 17.03
N GLU A 301 -16.45 -16.09 15.70
CA GLU A 301 -17.64 -16.22 14.84
C GLU A 301 -18.02 -17.71 14.66
N PRO A 302 -19.14 -18.19 15.22
CA PRO A 302 -19.59 -19.55 15.00
C PRO A 302 -19.98 -19.76 13.53
N GLU A 303 -19.61 -20.90 12.93
CA GLU A 303 -20.05 -21.30 11.58
C GLU A 303 -21.59 -21.39 11.41
N GLU A 304 -22.35 -21.24 12.50
CA GLU A 304 -23.77 -21.56 12.62
C GLU A 304 -24.67 -20.35 12.94
N ASP A 305 -24.60 -19.21 12.22
CA ASP A 305 -25.74 -18.26 12.22
C ASP A 305 -25.78 -17.26 11.05
N LEU A 306 -25.66 -17.74 9.81
CA LEU A 306 -26.09 -16.97 8.64
C LEU A 306 -27.39 -17.60 8.11
N GLY A 307 -28.48 -17.33 8.82
CA GLY A 307 -29.80 -17.88 8.53
C GLY A 307 -30.19 -17.75 7.06
N ASP A 308 -30.66 -18.88 6.49
CA ASP A 308 -31.60 -19.10 5.39
C ASP A 308 -31.83 -18.03 4.31
N VAL A 309 -30.83 -17.22 3.95
CA VAL A 309 -30.86 -16.42 2.73
C VAL A 309 -30.49 -17.35 1.57
N TYR A 310 -31.49 -18.10 1.09
CA TYR A 310 -31.54 -18.85 -0.17
C TYR A 310 -30.23 -18.89 -0.96
N LEU A 311 -29.33 -19.81 -0.58
CA LEU A 311 -28.25 -20.23 -1.45
C LEU A 311 -28.72 -21.49 -2.17
N SER A 312 -28.76 -21.40 -3.50
CA SER A 312 -28.89 -22.55 -4.39
C SER A 312 -27.93 -23.67 -3.96
N GLU A 313 -28.41 -24.92 -4.02
CA GLU A 313 -27.67 -26.14 -3.66
C GLU A 313 -26.19 -26.07 -4.09
N GLY A 314 -25.29 -25.87 -3.11
CA GLY A 314 -23.84 -25.81 -3.31
C GLY A 314 -23.14 -24.52 -2.86
N GLY A 315 -23.86 -23.45 -2.54
CA GLY A 315 -23.28 -22.23 -1.98
C GLY A 315 -23.02 -22.37 -0.47
N LYS A 316 -21.76 -22.40 -0.04
CA LYS A 316 -21.42 -22.17 1.38
C LYS A 316 -21.96 -20.80 1.81
N ALA A 317 -22.49 -20.70 3.03
CA ALA A 317 -22.85 -19.43 3.65
C ALA A 317 -21.73 -18.40 3.46
N GLY A 318 -22.09 -17.18 3.05
CA GLY A 318 -21.12 -16.16 2.68
C GLY A 318 -20.25 -15.77 3.88
N CYS A 319 -18.99 -16.20 3.88
CA CYS A 319 -18.01 -15.77 4.89
C CYS A 319 -17.91 -14.24 4.87
N VAL A 320 -18.17 -13.60 6.02
CA VAL A 320 -17.93 -12.15 6.19
C VAL A 320 -16.44 -11.92 5.94
N PRO A 321 -16.06 -11.09 4.94
CA PRO A 321 -14.66 -10.82 4.69
C PRO A 321 -13.99 -10.31 5.96
N ARG A 322 -12.84 -10.89 6.37
CA ARG A 322 -12.07 -10.50 7.58
C ARG A 322 -11.86 -8.99 7.72
N ARG A 323 -11.76 -8.30 6.57
CA ARG A 323 -11.63 -6.85 6.50
C ARG A 323 -12.85 -6.10 7.10
N LEU A 324 -14.04 -6.68 7.07
CA LEU A 324 -15.26 -6.14 7.67
C LEU A 324 -15.35 -6.45 9.18
N LEU A 325 -14.79 -7.56 9.65
CA LEU A 325 -14.78 -7.91 11.09
C LEU A 325 -14.09 -6.85 11.93
N LEU A 326 -12.92 -6.37 11.48
CA LEU A 326 -12.21 -5.30 12.16
C LEU A 326 -12.92 -3.94 12.09
N LEU A 327 -13.61 -3.68 10.97
CA LEU A 327 -14.39 -2.45 10.81
C LEU A 327 -15.58 -2.41 11.79
N ALA A 328 -16.23 -3.55 12.00
CA ALA A 328 -17.35 -3.66 12.95
C ALA A 328 -16.96 -3.39 14.42
N ARG A 329 -15.67 -3.40 14.76
CA ARG A 329 -15.14 -3.14 16.13
C ARG A 329 -14.53 -1.74 16.29
N GLN A 330 -14.87 -0.77 15.42
CA GLN A 330 -14.45 0.63 15.57
C GLN A 330 -15.27 1.44 16.61
N GLU A 331 -16.13 0.79 17.40
CA GLU A 331 -16.97 1.44 18.43
C GLU A 331 -16.20 2.01 19.64
#